data_AF-X1I839-F1
#
_entry.id   AF-X1I839-F1
#
_cell.length_a   1.000
_cell.length_b   1.000
_cell.length_c   1.000
_cell.angle_alpha   90.00
_cell.angle_beta   90.00
_cell.angle_gamma   90.00
#
_symmetry.space_group_name_H-M   'P 1'
#
loop_
_entity.id
_entity.type
_entity.pdbx_description
1 polymer ?
#
loop_
_entity_poly.entity_id
_entity_poly.type
_entity_poly.pdbx_seq_one_letter_code
_entity_poly.pdbx_strand_id
1 'polypeptide(L)'
;REEIQIKVDKVLKEFNLEKYRKRSPLNLSGGESKKIAIASIICRDPEILVFDEPTLGQDAKEIRFFVKLIHNELKKGKTIIIVTHSIEFTIEHSPRTVLMSKGRIIADGPTKNILTNEFLVENSSLIMPQIYQLRIELQKIGIDVPKEVVKEQEMINFLNNYLENKTTTIPEGRL
;
A
#
# COMPACT_ATOMS: atom_id res chain seq x y z
N ARG A 1 34.02 -11.35 -9.02
CA ARG A 1 33.52 -10.47 -10.10
C ARG A 1 32.30 -11.09 -10.80
N GLU A 2 32.30 -12.38 -11.12
CA GLU A 2 31.12 -13.09 -11.66
C GLU A 2 29.89 -13.06 -10.74
N GLU A 3 30.03 -13.32 -9.45
CA GLU A 3 28.90 -13.28 -8.51
C GLU A 3 28.18 -11.92 -8.46
N ILE A 4 28.96 -10.83 -8.54
CA ILE A 4 28.41 -9.47 -8.61
C ILE A 4 27.60 -9.31 -9.90
N GLN A 5 28.12 -9.80 -11.02
CA GLN A 5 27.43 -9.69 -12.30
C GLN A 5 26.13 -10.50 -12.32
N ILE A 6 26.14 -11.71 -11.75
CA ILE A 6 24.95 -12.56 -11.62
C ILE A 6 23.88 -11.86 -10.77
N LYS A 7 24.27 -11.26 -9.63
CA LYS A 7 23.34 -10.50 -8.77
C LYS A 7 22.77 -9.29 -9.50
N VAL A 8 23.61 -8.50 -10.17
CA VAL A 8 23.19 -7.32 -10.94
C VAL A 8 22.21 -7.73 -12.04
N ASP A 9 22.50 -8.79 -12.78
CA ASP A 9 21.67 -9.22 -13.91
C ASP A 9 20.31 -9.75 -13.44
N LYS A 10 20.29 -10.48 -12.31
CA LYS A 10 19.04 -10.91 -11.66
C LYS A 10 18.18 -9.72 -11.27
N VAL A 11 18.76 -8.70 -10.64
CA VAL A 11 18.03 -7.51 -10.19
C VAL A 11 17.56 -6.67 -11.38
N LEU A 12 18.40 -6.46 -12.40
CA LEU A 12 17.98 -5.75 -13.61
C LEU A 12 16.77 -6.43 -14.28
N LYS A 13 16.75 -7.76 -14.31
CA LYS A 13 15.61 -8.52 -14.83
C LYS A 13 14.37 -8.39 -13.96
N GLU A 14 14.50 -8.53 -12.63
CA GLU A 14 13.38 -8.39 -11.69
C GLU A 14 12.73 -7.00 -11.77
N PHE A 15 13.52 -5.96 -12.06
CA PHE A 15 13.06 -4.58 -12.17
C PHE A 15 12.68 -4.16 -13.59
N ASN A 16 12.78 -5.05 -14.58
CA ASN A 16 12.58 -4.75 -16.01
C ASN A 16 13.46 -3.58 -16.51
N LEU A 17 14.71 -3.57 -16.06
CA LEU A 17 15.71 -2.53 -16.34
C LEU A 17 16.83 -3.00 -17.28
N GLU A 18 16.77 -4.22 -17.81
CA GLU A 18 17.82 -4.80 -18.67
C GLU A 18 18.18 -3.90 -19.86
N LYS A 19 17.17 -3.25 -20.47
CA LYS A 19 17.33 -2.31 -21.58
C LYS A 19 18.10 -1.02 -21.24
N TYR A 20 18.26 -0.71 -19.95
CA TYR A 20 18.99 0.47 -19.48
C TYR A 20 20.42 0.16 -19.01
N ARG A 21 20.87 -1.10 -19.09
CA ARG A 21 22.18 -1.54 -18.56
C ARG A 21 23.38 -0.73 -19.04
N LYS A 22 23.32 -0.21 -20.28
CA LYS A 22 24.38 0.61 -20.88
C LYS A 22 24.03 2.10 -20.98
N ARG A 23 22.87 2.53 -20.46
CA ARG A 23 22.45 3.94 -20.49
C ARG A 23 23.01 4.66 -19.27
N SER A 24 23.31 5.95 -19.45
CA SER A 24 23.61 6.83 -18.33
C SER A 24 22.38 6.95 -17.43
N PRO A 25 22.51 6.84 -16.09
CA PRO A 25 21.42 7.10 -15.15
C PRO A 25 20.79 8.48 -15.31
N LEU A 26 21.52 9.45 -15.86
CA LEU A 26 21.04 10.81 -16.12
C LEU A 26 20.00 10.89 -17.25
N ASN A 27 19.89 9.84 -18.07
CA ASN A 27 18.99 9.80 -19.24
C ASN A 27 17.72 8.97 -18.98
N LEU A 28 17.36 8.77 -17.72
CA LEU A 28 16.22 7.97 -17.30
C LEU A 28 15.04 8.85 -16.89
N SER A 29 13.83 8.32 -17.06
CA SER A 29 12.65 8.97 -16.47
C SER A 29 12.73 8.94 -14.93
N GLY A 30 11.90 9.74 -14.25
CA GLY A 30 11.85 9.76 -12.79
C GLY A 30 11.53 8.38 -12.19
N GLY A 31 10.56 7.66 -12.77
CA GLY A 31 10.20 6.31 -12.32
C GLY A 31 11.31 5.27 -12.58
N GLU A 32 12.01 5.36 -13.71
CA GLU A 32 13.16 4.51 -14.02
C GLU A 32 14.33 4.75 -13.06
N SER A 33 14.62 6.02 -12.76
CA SER A 33 15.66 6.40 -11.79
C SER A 33 15.34 5.85 -10.40
N LYS A 34 14.06 5.92 -9.97
CA LYS A 34 13.61 5.36 -8.68
C LYS A 34 13.75 3.83 -8.65
N LYS A 35 13.37 3.14 -9.74
CA LYS A 35 13.56 1.68 -9.88
C LYS A 35 15.04 1.30 -9.77
N ILE A 36 15.96 2.03 -10.40
CA ILE A 36 17.41 1.80 -10.26
C ILE A 36 17.88 2.05 -8.83
N ALA A 37 17.43 3.11 -8.17
CA ALA A 37 17.80 3.40 -6.79
C ALA A 37 17.40 2.25 -5.86
N ILE A 38 16.16 1.76 -5.96
CA ILE A 38 15.67 0.63 -5.18
C ILE A 38 16.45 -0.66 -5.52
N ALA A 39 16.69 -0.93 -6.81
CA ALA A 39 17.51 -2.05 -7.26
C ALA A 39 18.91 -2.04 -6.65
N SER A 40 19.54 -0.86 -6.58
CA SER A 40 20.88 -0.72 -6.00
C SER A 40 20.92 -1.08 -4.51
N ILE A 41 19.85 -0.79 -3.77
CA ILE A 41 19.71 -1.14 -2.36
C ILE A 41 19.50 -2.64 -2.22
N ILE A 42 18.58 -3.22 -2.99
CA ILE A 42 18.24 -4.66 -2.92
C ILE A 42 19.40 -5.54 -3.38
N CYS A 43 20.23 -5.10 -4.32
CA CYS A 43 21.48 -5.78 -4.71
C CYS A 43 22.41 -6.05 -3.52
N ARG A 44 22.36 -5.23 -2.47
CA ARG A 44 23.18 -5.39 -1.25
C ARG A 44 22.60 -6.43 -0.29
N ASP A 45 21.40 -6.94 -0.57
CA ASP A 45 20.70 -7.94 0.23
C ASP A 45 20.58 -7.58 1.73
N PRO A 46 20.19 -6.34 2.09
CA PRO A 46 20.13 -5.93 3.49
C PRO A 46 19.03 -6.70 4.25
N GLU A 47 19.17 -6.85 5.56
CA GLU A 47 18.13 -7.46 6.41
C GLU A 47 16.96 -6.50 6.68
N ILE A 48 17.24 -5.19 6.66
CA ILE A 48 16.28 -4.12 6.91
C ILE A 48 16.28 -3.15 5.73
N LEU A 49 15.11 -2.89 5.17
CA LEU A 49 14.87 -1.92 4.11
C LEU A 49 14.06 -0.75 4.67
N VAL A 50 14.54 0.48 4.48
CA VAL A 50 13.82 1.69 4.90
C VAL A 50 13.53 2.54 3.66
N PHE A 51 12.26 2.90 3.47
CA PHE A 51 11.81 3.73 2.36
C PHE A 51 11.13 4.99 2.88
N ASP A 52 11.59 6.15 2.40
CA ASP A 52 11.00 7.45 2.70
C ASP A 52 10.18 7.92 1.48
N GLU A 53 8.88 8.09 1.67
CA GLU A 53 7.88 8.46 0.65
C GLU A 53 8.05 7.74 -0.71
N PRO A 54 8.08 6.39 -0.72
CA PRO A 54 8.40 5.64 -1.92
C PRO A 54 7.33 5.75 -3.02
N THR A 55 6.09 6.06 -2.66
CA THR A 55 4.95 6.14 -3.59
C THR A 55 4.66 7.55 -4.09
N LEU A 56 5.30 8.58 -3.52
CA LEU A 56 5.06 9.97 -3.90
C LEU A 56 5.44 10.22 -5.37
N GLY A 57 4.51 10.87 -6.10
CA GLY A 57 4.68 11.22 -7.52
C GLY A 57 4.78 10.01 -8.46
N GLN A 58 4.35 8.83 -8.02
CA GLN A 58 4.30 7.62 -8.84
C GLN A 58 2.90 7.39 -9.38
N ASP A 59 2.79 6.86 -10.59
CA ASP A 59 1.53 6.37 -11.12
C ASP A 59 1.16 4.99 -10.50
N ALA A 60 -0.07 4.53 -10.78
CA ALA A 60 -0.59 3.29 -10.25
C ALA A 60 0.24 2.04 -10.66
N LYS A 61 0.87 2.06 -11.83
CA LYS A 61 1.71 0.95 -12.31
C LYS A 61 3.01 0.88 -11.50
N GLU A 62 3.59 2.02 -11.13
CA GLU A 62 4.86 2.02 -10.40
C GLU A 62 4.62 1.66 -8.93
N ILE A 63 3.50 2.09 -8.36
CA ILE A 63 3.06 1.67 -7.02
C ILE A 63 2.84 0.16 -6.97
N ARG A 64 2.14 -0.43 -7.95
CA ARG A 64 1.97 -1.90 -8.03
C ARG A 64 3.30 -2.65 -8.13
N PHE A 65 4.24 -2.12 -8.90
CA PHE A 65 5.59 -2.68 -8.98
C PHE A 65 6.28 -2.65 -7.61
N PHE A 66 6.24 -1.51 -6.93
CA PHE A 66 6.83 -1.35 -5.61
C PHE A 66 6.20 -2.27 -4.55
N VAL A 67 4.88 -2.40 -4.54
CA VAL A 67 4.15 -3.34 -3.65
C VAL A 67 4.58 -4.78 -3.90
N LYS A 68 4.66 -5.21 -5.17
CA LYS A 68 5.12 -6.55 -5.52
C LYS A 68 6.54 -6.82 -5.01
N LEU A 69 7.42 -5.83 -5.16
CA LEU A 69 8.79 -5.90 -4.67
C LEU A 69 8.85 -6.05 -3.14
N ILE A 70 8.13 -5.21 -2.40
CA ILE A 70 8.01 -5.31 -0.93
C ILE A 70 7.59 -6.72 -0.54
N HIS A 71 6.54 -7.26 -1.15
CA HIS A 71 6.07 -8.61 -0.85
C HIS A 71 7.12 -9.69 -1.14
N ASN A 72 7.90 -9.55 -2.20
CA ASN A 72 8.99 -10.47 -2.50
C ASN A 72 10.07 -10.44 -1.41
N GLU A 73 10.46 -9.26 -0.94
CA GLU A 73 11.46 -9.12 0.12
C GLU A 73 10.94 -9.59 1.49
N LEU A 74 9.68 -9.32 1.82
CA LEU A 74 9.04 -9.87 3.04
C LEU A 74 9.05 -11.40 3.04
N LYS A 75 8.78 -12.04 1.89
CA LYS A 75 8.84 -13.51 1.75
C LYS A 75 10.25 -14.08 1.97
N LYS A 76 11.29 -13.27 1.80
CA LYS A 76 12.68 -13.63 2.10
C LYS A 76 13.04 -13.41 3.57
N GLY A 77 12.07 -13.03 4.43
CA GLY A 77 12.28 -12.78 5.86
C GLY A 77 12.87 -11.40 6.16
N LYS A 78 12.85 -10.47 5.19
CA LYS A 78 13.37 -9.11 5.39
C LYS A 78 12.40 -8.26 6.21
N THR A 79 12.94 -7.30 6.95
CA THR A 79 12.15 -6.26 7.62
C THR A 79 12.03 -5.04 6.72
N ILE A 80 10.84 -4.48 6.60
CA ILE A 80 10.59 -3.29 5.77
C ILE A 80 9.93 -2.21 6.62
N ILE A 81 10.49 -1.01 6.58
CA ILE A 81 9.97 0.20 7.22
C ILE A 81 9.65 1.19 6.11
N ILE A 82 8.42 1.70 6.11
CA ILE A 82 7.97 2.70 5.14
C ILE A 82 7.52 3.92 5.93
N VAL A 83 8.15 5.04 5.65
CA VAL A 83 7.72 6.36 6.12
C VAL A 83 6.84 6.95 5.03
N THR A 84 5.57 7.19 5.34
CA THR A 84 4.66 7.82 4.39
C THR A 84 3.52 8.57 5.07
N HIS A 85 3.02 9.60 4.42
CA HIS A 85 1.73 10.23 4.72
C HIS A 85 0.55 9.62 3.93
N SER A 86 0.80 8.62 3.08
CA SER A 86 -0.25 7.96 2.30
C SER A 86 -1.03 6.95 3.15
N ILE A 87 -2.20 7.37 3.65
CA ILE A 87 -3.08 6.49 4.42
C ILE A 87 -3.61 5.33 3.59
N GLU A 88 -4.00 5.57 2.33
CA GLU A 88 -4.54 4.51 1.45
C GLU A 88 -3.50 3.43 1.18
N PHE A 89 -2.25 3.81 0.93
CA PHE A 89 -1.17 2.83 0.80
C PHE A 89 -0.95 2.06 2.11
N THR A 90 -0.97 2.76 3.25
CA THR A 90 -0.68 2.18 4.55
C THR A 90 -1.76 1.17 4.96
N ILE A 91 -3.05 1.52 4.81
CA ILE A 91 -4.16 0.65 5.20
C ILE A 91 -4.20 -0.64 4.36
N GLU A 92 -3.84 -0.55 3.08
CA GLU A 92 -3.83 -1.70 2.19
C GLU A 92 -2.63 -2.64 2.41
N HIS A 93 -1.44 -2.08 2.65
CA HIS A 93 -0.19 -2.85 2.57
C HIS A 93 0.57 -3.02 3.89
N SER A 94 0.22 -2.27 4.94
CA SER A 94 0.95 -2.30 6.21
C SER A 94 0.08 -2.91 7.32
N PRO A 95 0.53 -3.98 8.00
CA PRO A 95 -0.23 -4.58 9.10
C PRO A 95 -0.09 -3.83 10.43
N ARG A 96 1.03 -3.11 10.62
CA ARG A 96 1.34 -2.31 11.81
C ARG A 96 1.70 -0.89 11.41
N THR A 97 1.22 0.08 12.17
CA THR A 97 1.52 1.50 12.02
C THR A 97 2.10 2.05 13.30
N VAL A 98 3.13 2.88 13.17
CA VAL A 98 3.61 3.78 14.23
C VAL A 98 3.23 5.19 13.81
N LEU A 99 2.27 5.79 14.49
CA LEU A 99 1.76 7.12 14.18
C LEU A 99 2.54 8.17 14.95
N MET A 100 3.03 9.18 14.25
CA MET A 100 3.79 10.29 14.82
C MET A 100 3.06 11.62 14.63
N SER A 101 3.12 12.47 15.64
CA SER A 101 2.64 13.86 15.59
C SER A 101 3.51 14.74 16.48
N LYS A 102 3.87 15.93 16.01
CA LYS A 102 4.70 16.92 16.72
C LYS A 102 5.99 16.32 17.32
N GLY A 103 6.66 15.46 16.55
CA GLY A 103 7.93 14.82 16.94
C GLY A 103 7.79 13.71 18.00
N ARG A 104 6.57 13.26 18.31
CA ARG A 104 6.31 12.18 19.27
C ARG A 104 5.52 11.05 18.62
N ILE A 105 5.74 9.82 19.09
CA ILE A 105 4.87 8.69 18.78
C ILE A 105 3.59 8.86 19.59
N ILE A 106 2.46 8.92 18.91
CA ILE A 106 1.13 9.06 19.53
C ILE A 106 0.33 7.76 19.51
N ALA A 107 0.70 6.80 18.65
CA ALA A 107 0.15 5.45 18.64
C ALA A 107 1.12 4.45 17.99
N ASP A 108 1.04 3.18 18.40
CA ASP A 108 1.77 2.05 17.82
C ASP A 108 0.91 0.79 17.95
N GLY A 109 0.67 0.09 16.84
CA GLY A 109 -0.18 -1.08 16.83
C GLY A 109 -0.74 -1.43 15.46
N PRO A 110 -1.78 -2.29 15.41
CA PRO A 110 -2.42 -2.69 14.16
C PRO A 110 -2.93 -1.47 13.38
N THR A 111 -2.57 -1.40 12.09
CA THR A 111 -2.89 -0.26 11.21
C THR A 111 -4.37 0.09 11.24
N LYS A 112 -5.23 -0.92 11.18
CA LYS A 112 -6.68 -0.78 11.23
C LYS A 112 -7.16 -0.03 12.47
N ASN A 113 -6.61 -0.35 13.64
CA ASN A 113 -7.04 0.27 14.90
C ASN A 113 -6.59 1.73 14.99
N ILE A 114 -5.46 2.07 14.37
CA ILE A 114 -4.89 3.41 14.40
C ILE A 114 -5.54 4.31 13.34
N LEU A 115 -5.59 3.86 12.09
CA LEU A 115 -6.05 4.68 10.95
C LEU A 115 -7.57 4.80 10.83
N THR A 116 -8.34 4.05 11.63
CA THR A 116 -9.80 4.22 11.75
C THR A 116 -10.22 4.93 13.04
N ASN A 117 -9.27 5.42 13.83
CA ASN A 117 -9.55 6.17 15.05
C ASN A 117 -9.56 7.67 14.74
N GLU A 118 -10.75 8.29 14.80
CA GLU A 118 -10.98 9.72 14.59
C GLU A 118 -10.05 10.61 15.38
N PHE A 119 -9.95 10.38 16.69
CA PHE A 119 -9.09 11.18 17.54
C PHE A 119 -7.61 11.10 17.12
N LEU A 120 -7.11 9.91 16.78
CA LEU A 120 -5.70 9.75 16.37
C LEU A 120 -5.42 10.41 15.02
N VAL A 121 -6.29 10.19 14.03
CA VAL A 121 -6.11 10.72 12.69
C VAL A 121 -6.22 12.25 12.69
N GLU A 122 -7.21 12.84 13.36
CA GLU A 122 -7.38 14.30 13.45
C GLU A 122 -6.22 15.01 14.18
N ASN A 123 -5.59 14.35 15.15
CA ASN A 123 -4.43 14.88 15.89
C ASN A 123 -3.08 14.62 15.18
N SER A 124 -3.11 13.89 14.07
CA SER A 124 -2.02 13.79 13.11
C SER A 124 -2.39 14.61 11.87
N SER A 125 -1.46 15.21 11.14
CA SER A 125 -1.82 16.01 9.95
C SER A 125 -2.22 15.13 8.74
N LEU A 126 -3.08 14.15 8.98
CA LEU A 126 -3.51 13.10 8.08
C LEU A 126 -5.02 13.23 7.78
N ILE A 127 -5.45 12.57 6.71
CA ILE A 127 -6.84 12.59 6.22
C ILE A 127 -7.42 11.19 6.38
N MET A 128 -8.67 11.09 6.83
CA MET A 128 -9.33 9.80 7.00
C MET A 128 -9.30 8.92 5.74
N PRO A 129 -9.14 7.60 5.87
CA PRO A 129 -9.25 6.68 4.73
C PRO A 129 -10.59 6.85 4.01
N GLN A 130 -10.58 6.79 2.69
CA GLN A 130 -11.79 6.92 1.87
C GLN A 130 -12.84 5.86 2.22
N ILE A 131 -12.39 4.62 2.46
CA ILE A 131 -13.28 3.52 2.87
C ILE A 131 -13.95 3.81 4.22
N TYR A 132 -13.25 4.45 5.15
CA TYR A 132 -13.84 4.87 6.42
C TYR A 132 -14.91 5.94 6.21
N GLN A 133 -14.64 6.96 5.38
CA GLN A 133 -15.61 8.01 5.08
C GLN A 133 -16.85 7.43 4.40
N LEU A 134 -16.66 6.55 3.40
CA LEU A 134 -17.76 5.85 2.73
C LEU A 134 -18.60 5.03 3.71
N ARG A 135 -17.95 4.32 4.64
CA ARG A 135 -18.63 3.56 5.70
C ARG A 135 -19.59 4.43 6.50
N ILE A 136 -19.16 5.63 6.91
CA ILE A 136 -19.98 6.58 7.66
C ILE A 136 -21.17 7.07 6.83
N GLU A 137 -20.96 7.40 5.55
CA GLU A 137 -22.05 7.84 4.67
C GLU A 137 -23.07 6.72 4.40
N LEU A 138 -22.62 5.48 4.23
CA LEU A 138 -23.50 4.32 4.08
C LEU A 138 -24.35 4.08 5.35
N GLN A 139 -23.77 4.26 6.53
CA GLN A 139 -24.51 4.16 7.79
C GLN A 139 -25.61 5.21 7.91
N LYS A 140 -25.38 6.45 7.44
CA LYS A 140 -26.40 7.51 7.44
C LYS A 140 -27.63 7.18 6.60
N ILE A 141 -27.47 6.37 5.55
CA ILE A 141 -28.58 5.91 4.70
C ILE A 141 -29.13 4.53 5.13
N GLY A 142 -28.78 4.07 6.33
CA GLY A 142 -29.30 2.83 6.93
C GLY A 142 -28.59 1.55 6.47
N ILE A 143 -27.41 1.65 5.85
CA ILE A 143 -26.58 0.50 5.49
C ILE A 143 -25.52 0.32 6.58
N ASP A 144 -25.73 -0.64 7.48
CA ASP A 144 -24.77 -0.92 8.55
C ASP A 144 -23.59 -1.74 8.03
N VAL A 145 -22.49 -1.05 7.76
CA VAL A 145 -21.24 -1.66 7.31
C VAL A 145 -20.42 -2.06 8.53
N PRO A 146 -19.96 -3.33 8.62
CA PRO A 146 -19.14 -3.78 9.74
C PRO A 146 -17.86 -2.94 9.91
N LYS A 147 -17.45 -2.71 11.16
CA LYS A 147 -16.22 -1.95 11.47
C LYS A 147 -14.97 -2.63 10.94
N GLU A 148 -15.08 -3.90 10.59
CA GLU A 148 -13.98 -4.67 10.09
C GLU A 148 -13.59 -4.30 8.66
N VAL A 149 -14.53 -3.74 7.91
CA VAL A 149 -14.38 -3.33 6.51
C VAL A 149 -13.62 -2.02 6.47
N VAL A 150 -12.32 -2.12 6.19
CA VAL A 150 -11.41 -0.97 6.15
C VAL A 150 -10.61 -0.89 4.87
N LYS A 151 -10.61 -1.97 4.08
CA LYS A 151 -9.97 -2.05 2.76
C LYS A 151 -10.98 -1.93 1.63
N GLU A 152 -10.48 -1.57 0.45
CA GLU A 152 -11.31 -1.43 -0.75
C GLU A 152 -12.01 -2.76 -1.10
N GLN A 153 -11.25 -3.86 -1.15
CA GLN A 153 -11.81 -5.16 -1.52
C GLN A 153 -12.84 -5.68 -0.51
N GLU A 154 -12.66 -5.38 0.78
CA GLU A 154 -13.60 -5.74 1.83
C GLU A 154 -14.94 -5.01 1.64
N MET A 155 -14.87 -3.72 1.27
CA MET A 155 -16.06 -2.90 1.00
C MET A 155 -16.80 -3.39 -0.25
N ILE A 156 -16.07 -3.70 -1.33
CA ILE A 156 -16.66 -4.27 -2.55
C ILE A 156 -17.39 -5.57 -2.23
N ASN A 157 -16.75 -6.48 -1.48
CA ASN A 157 -17.36 -7.75 -1.11
C ASN A 157 -18.61 -7.55 -0.24
N PHE A 158 -18.57 -6.62 0.72
CA PHE A 158 -19.72 -6.27 1.53
C PHE A 158 -20.89 -5.77 0.68
N LEU A 159 -20.64 -4.82 -0.23
CA LEU A 159 -21.68 -4.23 -1.07
C LEU A 159 -22.30 -5.25 -2.04
N ASN A 160 -21.49 -6.13 -2.64
CA ASN A 160 -21.99 -7.20 -3.51
C ASN A 160 -22.94 -8.12 -2.72
N ASN A 161 -22.51 -8.61 -1.56
CA ASN A 161 -23.35 -9.48 -0.71
C ASN A 161 -24.63 -8.77 -0.26
N TYR A 162 -24.55 -7.47 0.08
CA TYR A 162 -25.70 -6.69 0.50
C TYR A 162 -26.74 -6.53 -0.62
N LEU A 163 -26.29 -6.27 -1.86
CA LEU A 163 -27.15 -6.09 -3.02
C LEU A 163 -27.78 -7.41 -3.47
N GLU A 164 -27.02 -8.52 -3.48
CA GLU A 164 -27.53 -9.84 -3.83
C GLU A 164 -28.71 -10.24 -2.92
N ASN A 165 -28.54 -10.09 -1.60
CA ASN A 165 -29.57 -10.40 -0.61
C ASN A 165 -30.86 -9.55 -0.78
N LYS A 166 -30.74 -8.31 -1.26
CA LYS A 166 -31.89 -7.46 -1.58
C LYS A 166 -32.58 -7.84 -2.89
N THR A 167 -31.83 -8.37 -3.85
CA THR A 167 -32.35 -8.74 -5.17
C THR A 167 -33.15 -10.05 -5.11
N THR A 168 -32.77 -10.97 -4.22
CA THR A 168 -33.51 -12.22 -3.94
C THR A 168 -34.86 -12.04 -3.23
N THR A 169 -35.21 -10.82 -2.79
CA THR A 169 -36.49 -10.52 -2.12
C THR A 169 -37.60 -10.00 -3.04
N ILE A 170 -37.42 -10.00 -4.37
CA ILE A 170 -38.55 -9.75 -5.29
C ILE A 170 -39.35 -11.06 -5.40
N PRO A 171 -40.61 -11.13 -4.92
CA PRO A 171 -41.41 -12.33 -5.07
C PRO A 171 -41.68 -12.55 -6.57
N GLU A 172 -41.31 -13.71 -7.08
CA GLU A 172 -41.88 -14.24 -8.33
C GLU A 172 -43.38 -14.41 -8.12
N GLY A 173 -44.17 -13.40 -8.48
CA GLY A 173 -45.62 -13.50 -8.36
C GLY A 173 -46.34 -12.16 -8.33
N ARG A 174 -46.43 -11.52 -9.49
CA ARG A 174 -47.61 -10.77 -9.97
C ARG A 174 -47.35 -10.35 -11.42
N LEU A 175 -47.61 -11.30 -12.32
CA LEU A 175 -48.15 -11.01 -13.65
C LEU A 175 -49.67 -10.89 -13.51
#